data_AF-A0AAW9IIB3-F1
#
_entry.id   AF-A0AAW9IIB3-F1
#
_cell.length_a   1.000
_cell.length_b   1.000
_cell.length_c   1.000
_cell.angle_alpha   90.00
_cell.angle_beta   90.00
_cell.angle_gamma   90.00
#
_symmetry.space_group_name_H-M   'P 1'
#
loop_
_entity.id
_entity.type
_entity.pdbx_description
1 polymer ?
#
loop_
_entity_poly.entity_id
_entity_poly.type
_entity_poly.pdbx_seq_one_letter_code
_entity_poly.pdbx_strand_id
1 'polypeptide(L)'
;MKQTKTKYGKMKQIVSDLKLPDYRYEQLTKAIFHQRIGDFDDMHILPKTLRMALVNEFGNNVSSVIPIFLQNSKQTQKLLFELNDGERIEAVGLKYKQGWESFCISSQCGCGFGCRFCATGSAGFKRNLTADEITDQLLYFYFNG
;
A
#
# COMPACT_ATOMS: atom_id res chain seq x y z
N MET A 1 -9.56 9.92 21.53
CA MET A 1 -8.12 10.14 21.32
C MET A 1 -7.42 8.80 21.12
N LYS A 2 -6.46 8.74 20.17
CA LYS A 2 -5.82 7.55 19.54
C LYS A 2 -6.57 6.96 18.33
N GLN A 3 -6.76 7.79 17.30
CA GLN A 3 -7.15 7.37 15.93
C GLN A 3 -5.93 7.13 15.02
N THR A 4 -4.74 6.92 15.61
CA THR A 4 -3.44 7.00 14.92
C THR A 4 -2.80 5.63 14.64
N LYS A 5 -3.60 4.61 14.27
CA LYS A 5 -3.02 3.27 13.99
C LYS A 5 -2.60 3.05 12.54
N THR A 6 -3.12 3.83 11.60
CA THR A 6 -2.79 3.70 10.16
C THR A 6 -1.97 4.89 9.69
N LYS A 7 -1.21 4.71 8.61
CA LYS A 7 -0.44 5.78 7.98
C LYS A 7 -1.32 6.94 7.54
N TYR A 8 -2.54 6.68 7.08
CA TYR A 8 -3.49 7.74 6.70
C TYR A 8 -3.97 8.54 7.92
N GLY A 9 -4.19 7.87 9.06
CA GLY A 9 -4.45 8.55 10.32
C GLY A 9 -3.27 9.42 10.77
N LYS A 10 -2.04 8.93 10.59
CA LYS A 10 -0.81 9.67 10.89
C LYS A 10 -0.58 10.85 9.93
N MET A 11 -0.87 10.70 8.64
CA MET A 11 -0.88 11.79 7.66
C MET A 11 -1.84 12.91 8.06
N LYS A 12 -3.05 12.55 8.51
CA LYS A 12 -4.01 13.53 9.04
C LYS A 12 -3.47 14.25 10.27
N GLN A 13 -2.79 13.53 11.16
CA GLN A 13 -2.14 14.12 12.33
C GLN A 13 -1.03 15.11 11.92
N ILE A 14 -0.17 14.76 10.96
CA ILE A 14 0.88 15.66 10.45
C ILE A 14 0.27 16.96 9.90
N VAL A 15 -0.83 16.87 9.13
CA VAL A 15 -1.55 18.05 8.64
C VAL A 15 -2.01 18.94 9.80
N SER A 16 -2.56 18.34 10.86
CA SER A 16 -3.00 19.06 12.06
C SER A 16 -1.85 19.66 12.86
N ASP A 17 -0.75 18.93 13.04
CA ASP A 17 0.43 19.35 13.81
C ASP A 17 1.13 20.56 13.15
N LEU A 18 1.12 20.60 11.82
CA LEU A 18 1.59 21.74 11.02
C LEU A 18 0.59 22.90 10.96
N LYS A 19 -0.56 22.80 11.65
CA LYS A 19 -1.65 23.79 11.64
C LYS A 19 -2.14 24.13 10.23
N LEU A 20 -2.13 23.16 9.34
CA LEU A 20 -2.63 23.31 7.98
C LEU A 20 -4.15 23.10 7.93
N PRO A 21 -4.86 23.75 6.99
CA PRO A 21 -6.28 23.51 6.82
C PRO A 21 -6.61 22.04 6.50
N ASP A 22 -7.75 21.54 7.00
CA ASP A 22 -8.17 20.14 6.85
C ASP A 22 -8.24 19.67 5.38
N TYR A 23 -8.58 20.56 4.44
CA TYR A 23 -8.62 20.23 3.01
C TYR A 23 -7.25 19.79 2.46
N ARG A 24 -6.13 20.07 3.15
CA ARG A 24 -4.81 19.56 2.76
C ARG A 24 -4.72 18.05 2.91
N TYR A 25 -5.41 17.46 3.88
CA TYR A 25 -5.52 16.02 3.99
C TYR A 25 -6.33 15.43 2.83
N GLU A 26 -7.40 16.10 2.40
CA GLU A 26 -8.18 15.68 1.22
C GLU A 26 -7.36 15.78 -0.08
N GLN A 27 -6.54 16.82 -0.23
CA GLN A 27 -5.63 16.94 -1.36
C GLN A 27 -4.59 15.81 -1.37
N LEU A 28 -4.05 15.46 -0.20
CA LEU A 28 -3.10 14.37 -0.05
C LEU A 28 -3.74 13.02 -0.41
N THR A 29 -4.92 12.70 0.13
CA THR A 29 -5.59 11.43 -0.20
C THR A 29 -6.02 11.38 -1.67
N LYS A 30 -6.48 12.50 -2.25
CA LYS A 30 -6.77 12.60 -3.69
C LYS A 30 -5.51 12.38 -4.54
N ALA A 31 -4.37 12.92 -4.14
CA ALA A 31 -3.10 12.71 -4.84
C ALA A 31 -2.72 11.21 -4.86
N ILE A 32 -2.85 10.54 -3.71
CA ILE A 32 -2.54 9.12 -3.56
C ILE A 32 -3.51 8.24 -4.37
N PHE A 33 -4.81 8.36 -4.11
CA PHE A 33 -5.79 7.36 -4.57
C PHE A 33 -6.40 7.67 -5.94
N HIS A 34 -6.60 8.95 -6.27
CA HIS A 34 -7.23 9.34 -7.54
C HIS A 34 -6.20 9.71 -8.60
N GLN A 35 -5.18 10.47 -8.21
CA GLN A 35 -4.13 10.90 -9.14
C GLN A 35 -2.98 9.89 -9.24
N ARG A 36 -2.97 8.86 -8.37
CA ARG A 36 -2.00 7.76 -8.37
C ARG A 36 -0.54 8.24 -8.26
N ILE A 37 -0.31 9.28 -7.46
CA ILE A 37 1.03 9.81 -7.20
C ILE A 37 1.65 9.02 -6.04
N GLY A 38 2.72 8.28 -6.33
CA GLY A 38 3.40 7.39 -5.39
C GLY A 38 4.53 8.05 -4.58
N ASP A 39 5.12 9.14 -5.07
CA ASP A 39 6.17 9.90 -4.40
C ASP A 39 5.58 11.16 -3.76
N PHE A 40 5.86 11.39 -2.47
CA PHE A 40 5.38 12.59 -1.77
C PHE A 40 5.96 13.88 -2.35
N ASP A 41 7.17 13.85 -2.92
CA ASP A 41 7.78 15.03 -3.53
C ASP A 41 7.07 15.47 -4.83
N ASP A 42 6.47 14.52 -5.54
CA ASP A 42 5.72 14.80 -6.77
C ASP A 42 4.33 15.41 -6.51
N MET A 43 3.90 15.49 -5.24
CA MET A 43 2.62 16.09 -4.85
C MET A 43 2.69 17.61 -4.78
N HIS A 44 3.03 18.28 -5.89
CA HIS A 44 3.31 19.73 -5.94
C HIS A 44 2.15 20.64 -5.50
N ILE A 45 0.92 20.13 -5.45
CA ILE A 45 -0.24 20.84 -4.89
C ILE A 45 -0.11 21.08 -3.38
N LEU A 46 0.70 20.26 -2.69
CA LEU A 46 0.95 20.34 -1.26
C LEU A 46 2.11 21.31 -0.96
N PRO A 47 2.03 22.09 0.14
CA PRO A 47 3.14 22.93 0.57
C PRO A 47 4.42 22.14 0.77
N LYS A 48 5.58 22.72 0.45
CA LYS A 48 6.89 22.08 0.64
C LYS A 48 7.10 21.59 2.08
N THR A 49 6.63 22.34 3.07
CA THR A 49 6.68 21.96 4.49
C THR A 49 5.93 20.66 4.78
N LEU A 50 4.76 20.46 4.16
CA LEU A 50 3.99 19.23 4.30
C LEU A 50 4.68 18.06 3.59
N ARG A 51 5.16 18.26 2.34
CA ARG A 51 5.90 17.21 1.61
C ARG A 51 7.11 16.73 2.40
N MET A 52 7.95 17.63 2.90
CA MET A 52 9.11 17.28 3.73
C MET A 52 8.72 16.53 5.01
N ALA A 53 7.64 16.93 5.68
CA ALA A 53 7.17 16.24 6.88
C ALA A 53 6.69 14.81 6.58
N LEU A 54 6.02 14.60 5.45
CA LEU A 54 5.62 13.28 4.99
C LEU A 54 6.83 12.40 4.65
N VAL A 55 7.80 12.95 3.92
CA VAL A 55 9.05 12.26 3.56
C VAL A 55 9.84 11.86 4.81
N ASN A 56 9.93 12.74 5.80
CA ASN A 56 10.63 12.44 7.05
C ASN A 56 9.94 11.33 7.87
N GLU A 57 8.63 11.20 7.80
CA GLU A 57 7.88 10.18 8.55
C GLU A 57 7.84 8.83 7.82
N PHE A 58 7.62 8.84 6.50
CA PHE A 58 7.30 7.63 5.73
C PHE A 58 8.38 7.25 4.70
N GLY A 59 9.40 8.09 4.50
CA GLY A 59 10.27 8.03 3.33
C GLY A 59 9.61 8.66 2.10
N ASN A 60 10.28 8.60 0.94
CA ASN A 60 9.79 9.23 -0.30
C ASN A 60 8.48 8.63 -0.81
N ASN A 61 8.32 7.31 -0.67
CA ASN A 61 7.21 6.57 -1.27
C ASN A 61 6.03 6.43 -0.31
N VAL A 62 4.82 6.54 -0.85
CA VAL A 62 3.57 6.31 -0.11
C VAL A 62 3.44 4.84 0.33
N SER A 63 3.89 3.91 -0.52
CA SER A 63 3.80 2.47 -0.27
C SER A 63 5.01 1.97 0.52
N SER A 64 4.74 1.14 1.53
CA SER A 64 5.77 0.56 2.41
C SER A 64 6.17 -0.87 2.07
N VAL A 65 5.40 -1.57 1.22
CA VAL A 65 5.73 -2.94 0.79
C VAL A 65 6.76 -2.93 -0.34
N ILE A 66 7.75 -3.82 -0.26
CA ILE A 66 8.88 -3.83 -1.20
C ILE A 66 8.71 -5.00 -2.17
N PRO A 67 8.56 -4.76 -3.49
CA PRO A 67 8.52 -5.84 -4.47
C PRO A 67 9.92 -6.46 -4.61
N ILE A 68 10.06 -7.72 -4.24
CA ILE A 68 11.35 -8.45 -4.35
C ILE A 68 11.38 -9.43 -5.51
N PHE A 69 10.22 -9.77 -6.07
CA PHE A 69 10.12 -10.59 -7.27
C PHE A 69 8.86 -10.25 -8.06
N LEU A 70 8.98 -10.21 -9.38
CA LEU A 70 7.89 -9.96 -10.31
C LEU A 70 7.91 -11.02 -11.41
N GLN A 71 6.76 -11.68 -11.60
CA GLN A 71 6.52 -12.57 -12.72
C GLN A 71 5.38 -12.03 -13.58
N ASN A 72 5.68 -11.76 -14.86
CA ASN A 72 4.72 -11.25 -15.81
C ASN A 72 4.28 -12.33 -16.79
N SER A 73 3.01 -12.27 -17.17
CA SER A 73 2.41 -12.97 -18.31
C SER A 73 1.63 -11.97 -19.16
N LYS A 74 1.00 -12.43 -20.25
CA LYS A 74 0.22 -11.54 -21.14
C LYS A 74 -0.92 -10.80 -20.44
N GLN A 75 -1.49 -11.35 -19.38
CA GLN A 75 -2.68 -10.80 -18.70
C GLN A 75 -2.54 -10.76 -17.18
N THR A 76 -1.39 -11.16 -16.64
CA THR A 76 -1.21 -11.35 -15.20
C THR A 76 0.16 -10.85 -14.77
N GLN A 77 0.20 -10.14 -13.65
CA GLN A 77 1.42 -9.79 -12.95
C GLN A 77 1.33 -10.39 -11.55
N LYS A 78 2.25 -11.30 -11.22
CA LYS A 78 2.36 -11.89 -9.89
C LYS A 78 3.57 -11.28 -9.18
N LEU A 79 3.34 -10.76 -7.99
CA LEU A 79 4.35 -10.10 -7.16
C LEU A 79 4.60 -10.88 -5.88
N LEU A 80 5.85 -10.90 -5.47
CA LEU A 80 6.25 -11.24 -4.11
C LEU A 80 6.71 -9.95 -3.43
N PHE A 81 6.05 -9.59 -2.34
CA PHE A 81 6.45 -8.49 -1.48
C PHE A 81 7.20 -9.01 -0.25
N GLU A 82 8.22 -8.27 0.16
CA GLU A 82 8.81 -8.38 1.49
C GLU A 82 8.21 -7.29 2.38
N LEU A 83 7.81 -7.69 3.58
CA LEU A 83 7.28 -6.82 4.63
C LEU A 83 8.40 -6.36 5.55
N ASN A 84 8.14 -5.33 6.35
CA ASN A 84 9.15 -4.74 7.25
C ASN A 84 9.73 -5.71 8.29
N ASP A 85 9.00 -6.78 8.60
CA ASP A 85 9.42 -7.85 9.51
C ASP A 85 10.09 -9.04 8.79
N GLY A 86 10.37 -8.93 7.49
CA GLY A 86 11.03 -9.95 6.67
C GLY A 86 10.10 -11.06 6.18
N GLU A 87 8.85 -11.07 6.63
CA GLU A 87 7.82 -11.97 6.11
C GLU A 87 7.43 -11.60 4.67
N ARG A 88 6.84 -12.55 3.95
CA ARG A 88 6.53 -12.38 2.53
C ARG A 88 5.08 -12.67 2.23
N ILE A 89 4.52 -11.90 1.29
CA ILE A 89 3.16 -12.05 0.80
C ILE A 89 3.11 -11.90 -0.71
N GLU A 90 2.07 -12.47 -1.31
CA GLU A 90 1.84 -12.39 -2.75
C GLU A 90 0.66 -11.47 -3.06
N ALA A 91 0.75 -10.78 -4.20
CA ALA A 91 -0.38 -10.12 -4.82
C ALA A 91 -0.40 -10.40 -6.32
N VAL A 92 -1.60 -10.37 -6.91
CA VAL A 92 -1.77 -10.64 -8.34
C VAL A 92 -2.63 -9.57 -8.99
N GLY A 93 -2.11 -8.91 -10.02
CA GLY A 93 -2.86 -8.02 -10.88
C GLY A 93 -3.26 -8.73 -12.16
N LEU A 94 -4.53 -8.65 -12.54
CA LEU A 94 -5.08 -9.25 -13.75
C LEU A 94 -5.71 -8.16 -14.64
N LYS A 95 -5.33 -8.15 -15.93
CA LYS A 95 -5.89 -7.25 -16.94
C LYS A 95 -6.69 -8.05 -17.97
N TYR A 96 -7.97 -7.74 -18.09
CA TYR A 96 -8.88 -8.44 -19.00
C TYR A 96 -9.03 -7.68 -20.31
N LYS A 97 -9.27 -8.42 -21.41
CA LYS A 97 -9.37 -7.82 -22.76
C LYS A 97 -10.47 -6.77 -22.89
N GLN A 98 -11.53 -6.95 -22.12
CA GLN A 98 -12.70 -6.07 -22.07
C GLN A 98 -12.48 -4.80 -21.25
N GLY A 99 -11.28 -4.60 -20.69
CA GLY A 99 -10.86 -3.36 -20.05
C GLY A 99 -11.06 -3.28 -18.53
N TRP A 100 -11.65 -4.29 -17.90
CA TRP A 100 -11.66 -4.35 -16.43
C TRP A 100 -10.38 -4.99 -15.89
N GLU A 101 -10.09 -4.69 -14.62
CA GLU A 101 -8.95 -5.22 -13.89
C GLU A 101 -9.44 -5.95 -12.64
N SER A 102 -8.65 -6.89 -12.14
CA SER A 102 -8.89 -7.52 -10.84
C SER A 102 -7.59 -7.66 -10.08
N PHE A 103 -7.67 -7.51 -8.76
CA PHE A 103 -6.51 -7.60 -7.89
C PHE A 103 -6.76 -8.65 -6.82
N CYS A 104 -5.90 -9.66 -6.75
CA CYS A 104 -5.85 -10.61 -5.65
C CYS A 104 -4.87 -10.07 -4.61
N ILE A 105 -5.39 -9.76 -3.42
CA ILE A 105 -4.67 -9.09 -2.34
C ILE A 105 -4.65 -10.00 -1.12
N SER A 106 -3.47 -10.18 -0.51
CA SER A 106 -3.31 -10.93 0.72
C SER A 106 -3.82 -10.13 1.92
N SER A 107 -4.38 -10.83 2.91
CA SER A 107 -4.86 -10.26 4.18
C SER A 107 -4.09 -10.77 5.40
N GLN A 108 -3.31 -11.84 5.24
CA GLN A 108 -2.51 -12.47 6.28
C GLN A 108 -1.17 -12.92 5.70
N CYS A 109 -0.15 -12.99 6.54
CA CYS A 109 1.05 -13.76 6.22
C CYS A 109 0.83 -15.21 6.68
N GLY A 110 0.79 -16.11 5.71
CA GLY A 110 0.34 -17.49 5.94
C GLY A 110 -1.14 -17.58 6.28
N CYS A 111 -1.61 -18.78 6.62
CA CYS A 111 -3.03 -19.02 6.90
C CYS A 111 -3.22 -20.16 7.92
N GLY A 112 -4.04 -19.91 8.94
CA GLY A 112 -4.25 -20.85 10.05
C GLY A 112 -5.28 -21.95 9.78
N PHE A 113 -6.01 -21.87 8.67
CA PHE A 113 -7.07 -22.83 8.35
C PHE A 113 -6.55 -24.22 7.96
N GLY A 114 -5.30 -24.33 7.49
CA GLY A 114 -4.69 -25.64 7.20
C GLY A 114 -5.38 -26.43 6.08
N CYS A 115 -6.03 -25.76 5.12
CA CYS A 115 -6.65 -26.42 3.97
C CYS A 115 -5.62 -27.24 3.19
N ARG A 116 -5.81 -28.57 3.10
CA ARG A 116 -4.81 -29.52 2.54
C ARG A 116 -4.39 -29.25 1.09
N PHE A 117 -5.24 -28.57 0.32
CA PHE A 117 -4.97 -28.22 -1.08
C PHE A 117 -4.30 -26.84 -1.24
N CYS A 118 -4.14 -26.07 -0.16
CA CYS A 118 -3.64 -24.71 -0.20
C CYS A 118 -2.20 -24.64 0.31
N ALA A 119 -1.27 -24.23 -0.55
CA ALA A 119 0.13 -24.05 -0.17
C ALA A 119 0.29 -23.05 1.01
N THR A 120 -0.49 -21.96 1.03
CA THR A 120 -0.50 -20.98 2.13
C THR A 120 -1.02 -21.59 3.44
N GLY A 121 -1.96 -22.55 3.37
CA GLY A 121 -2.41 -23.30 4.54
C GLY A 121 -1.31 -24.19 5.12
N SER A 122 -0.50 -24.81 4.25
CA SER A 122 0.65 -25.63 4.68
C SER A 122 1.79 -24.81 5.30
N ALA A 123 1.93 -23.54 4.91
CA ALA A 123 2.93 -22.63 5.50
C ALA A 123 2.60 -22.24 6.96
N GLY A 124 1.37 -22.49 7.41
CA GLY A 124 0.88 -22.11 8.73
C GLY A 124 0.60 -20.61 8.85
N PHE A 125 0.00 -20.20 9.97
CA PHE A 125 -0.28 -18.79 10.26
C PHE A 125 0.92 -18.10 10.92
N LYS A 126 1.26 -16.89 10.46
CA LYS A 126 2.25 -16.03 11.11
C LYS A 126 1.58 -14.88 11.84
N ARG A 127 0.87 -14.03 11.09
CA ARG A 127 0.13 -12.87 11.62
C ARG A 127 -0.87 -12.33 10.59
N ASN A 128 -1.73 -11.43 11.07
CA ASN A 128 -2.54 -10.59 10.21
C ASN A 128 -1.70 -9.46 9.61
N LEU A 129 -2.09 -9.01 8.42
CA LEU A 129 -1.58 -7.79 7.85
C LEU A 129 -2.27 -6.57 8.47
N THR A 130 -1.55 -5.46 8.53
CA THR A 130 -2.11 -4.15 8.85
C THR A 130 -2.95 -3.63 7.69
N ALA A 131 -3.83 -2.67 7.97
CA ALA A 131 -4.62 -2.01 6.92
C ALA A 131 -3.72 -1.33 5.87
N ASP A 132 -2.54 -0.85 6.28
CA ASP A 132 -1.57 -0.22 5.40
C ASP A 132 -0.91 -1.26 4.48
N GLU A 133 -0.46 -2.40 5.02
CA GLU A 133 0.10 -3.52 4.23
C GLU A 133 -0.91 -4.09 3.22
N ILE A 134 -2.20 -4.14 3.56
CA ILE A 134 -3.26 -4.56 2.64
C ILE A 134 -3.45 -3.54 1.52
N THR A 135 -3.53 -2.25 1.88
CA THR A 135 -3.74 -1.16 0.92
C THR A 135 -2.55 -1.00 -0.02
N ASP A 136 -1.34 -1.22 0.48
CA ASP A 136 -0.09 -1.03 -0.26
C ASP A 136 0.12 -2.02 -1.38
N GLN A 137 -0.40 -3.24 -1.23
CA GLN A 137 -0.45 -4.21 -2.32
C GLN A 137 -1.26 -3.68 -3.52
N LEU A 138 -2.38 -3.00 -3.27
CA LEU A 138 -3.20 -2.40 -4.34
C LEU A 138 -2.52 -1.17 -4.92
N LEU A 139 -2.00 -0.28 -4.06
CA LEU A 139 -1.33 0.94 -4.49
C LEU A 139 -0.12 0.68 -5.38
N TYR A 140 0.61 -0.43 -5.16
CA TYR A 140 1.67 -0.85 -6.06
C TYR A 140 1.21 -0.93 -7.52
N PHE A 141 0.06 -1.57 -7.77
CA PHE A 141 -0.50 -1.69 -9.13
C PHE A 141 -0.97 -0.34 -9.69
N TYR A 142 -1.40 0.60 -8.83
CA TYR A 142 -1.81 1.92 -9.29
C TYR A 142 -0.64 2.81 -9.67
N PHE A 143 0.50 2.67 -8.99
CA PHE A 143 1.69 3.50 -9.24
C PHE A 143 2.58 2.93 -10.35
N ASN A 144 2.54 1.61 -10.60
CA ASN A 144 3.46 0.92 -11.51
C ASN A 144 2.76 0.19 -12.67
N GLY A 145 1.43 0.31 -12.78
CA GLY A 145 0.58 -0.41 -13.73
C GLY A 145 0.26 0.33 -15.01
#